data_AF-A0A918C143-F1
#
_entry.id   AF-A0A918C143-F1
#
_cell.length_a   1.000
_cell.length_b   1.000
_cell.length_c   1.000
_cell.angle_alpha   90.00
_cell.angle_beta   90.00
_cell.angle_gamma   90.00
#
_symmetry.space_group_name_H-M   'P 1'
#
loop_
_entity.id
_entity.type
_entity.pdbx_description
1 polymer ?
#
loop_
_entity_poly.entity_id
_entity_poly.type
_entity_poly.pdbx_seq_one_letter_code
_entity_poly.pdbx_strand_id
1 'polypeptide(L)'
;MVAGVARTHGNQLSLHDVEAGAWPDWYVLALKQNPDSLILRRSMLQLLRTEWGGSDTMMLTFLRSLDGLLSSGDRQRLWAQYHSQVSHHALYFADDEERALEHARMAAELHPAESVQLLKVLMVIRPALSGGREVQWAAYEQVLHHFELHPQDRLYHTDWAMYRFLTAGEHSFLPRTLRLLDTLARRRDGDDVRLLGRLAIMHKRSGLAGQDVRALVEQAADEGDALAALLLVEYHRAAPADEVAATEALLQGVNLREESCAWQIYQGWSRFEGTHDLGERDRLHFLLVAADNGQNDARVELAALLWGGRAELGADCVLRPIAGKPLQESLEYARHLLERAAREGQAEARALLKQARERDWDADTARVQRRPRSAVWRRIRFAPTAVAFTWRLVWAVSFLTLAGFRACTQSSSSIPRFSVSSFRQIESVPPSVTAWPEQK
;
A
#
# COMPACT_ATOMS: atom_id res chain seq x y z
N MET A 1 20.30 -9.20 -9.90
CA MET A 1 21.27 -8.25 -10.47
C MET A 1 20.93 -6.86 -9.93
N VAL A 2 21.68 -6.40 -8.93
CA VAL A 2 21.48 -5.08 -8.30
C VAL A 2 22.13 -4.04 -9.20
N ALA A 3 21.35 -3.49 -10.12
CA ALA A 3 21.78 -2.40 -10.97
C ALA A 3 20.88 -1.20 -10.69
N GLY A 4 21.47 -0.11 -10.17
CA GLY A 4 20.91 1.22 -10.40
C GLY A 4 20.85 2.24 -9.27
N VAL A 5 21.32 1.98 -8.05
CA VAL A 5 21.29 3.02 -6.98
C VAL A 5 22.64 3.73 -6.78
N ALA A 6 23.72 3.23 -7.38
CA ALA A 6 25.08 3.79 -7.20
C ALA A 6 25.49 4.89 -8.21
N ARG A 7 24.55 5.46 -9.00
CA ARG A 7 24.83 6.55 -9.96
C ARG A 7 23.97 7.81 -9.76
N THR A 8 23.41 8.03 -8.58
CA THR A 8 22.63 9.25 -8.27
C THR A 8 23.48 10.40 -7.72
N HIS A 9 24.79 10.23 -7.54
CA HIS A 9 25.73 11.30 -7.16
C HIS A 9 26.24 12.07 -8.38
N GLY A 10 25.33 12.81 -9.03
CA GLY A 10 25.70 13.70 -10.14
C GLY A 10 24.64 14.71 -10.56
N ASN A 11 23.36 14.49 -10.22
CA ASN A 11 22.25 15.32 -10.69
C ASN A 11 21.34 15.73 -9.51
N GLN A 12 21.90 16.38 -8.49
CA GLN A 12 21.09 17.01 -7.45
C GLN A 12 20.81 18.46 -7.84
N LEU A 13 19.53 18.85 -7.82
CA LEU A 13 19.13 20.25 -8.00
C LEU A 13 19.43 21.02 -6.72
N SER A 14 20.20 22.10 -6.84
CA SER A 14 20.41 23.04 -5.74
C SER A 14 19.14 23.87 -5.53
N LEU A 15 18.67 23.98 -4.29
CA LEU A 15 17.53 24.85 -3.95
C LEU A 15 17.82 26.30 -4.35
N HIS A 16 19.03 26.77 -4.07
CA HIS A 16 19.48 28.12 -4.40
C HIS A 16 19.40 28.39 -5.92
N ASP A 17 19.84 27.43 -6.75
CA ASP A 17 19.82 27.61 -8.20
C ASP A 17 18.38 27.61 -8.74
N VAL A 18 17.52 26.77 -8.16
CA VAL A 18 16.08 26.75 -8.49
C VAL A 18 15.41 28.06 -8.09
N GLU A 19 15.65 28.58 -6.88
CA GLU A 19 15.12 29.86 -6.40
C GLU A 19 15.59 31.05 -7.25
N ALA A 20 16.83 30.99 -7.75
CA ALA A 20 17.38 31.97 -8.68
C ALA A 20 16.84 31.83 -10.12
N GLY A 21 15.98 30.84 -10.39
CA GLY A 21 15.49 30.51 -11.75
C GLY A 21 16.57 29.94 -12.68
N ALA A 22 17.73 29.59 -12.14
CA ALA A 22 18.89 29.07 -12.86
C ALA A 22 18.81 27.54 -12.99
N TRP A 23 17.79 27.05 -13.69
CA TRP A 23 17.61 25.62 -13.91
C TRP A 23 18.79 25.02 -14.71
N PRO A 24 19.45 23.94 -14.23
CA PRO A 24 20.51 23.29 -14.98
C PRO A 24 20.04 22.82 -16.35
N ASP A 25 20.88 23.01 -17.37
CA ASP A 25 20.52 22.70 -18.76
C ASP A 25 20.06 21.26 -18.95
N TRP A 26 20.71 20.30 -18.28
CA TRP A 26 20.35 18.88 -18.36
C TRP A 26 18.92 18.61 -17.86
N TYR A 27 18.40 19.42 -16.93
CA TYR A 27 17.07 19.26 -16.36
C TYR A 27 15.99 19.83 -17.30
N VAL A 28 16.26 20.99 -17.91
CA VAL A 28 15.29 21.67 -18.82
C VAL A 28 15.47 21.32 -20.29
N LEU A 29 16.50 20.57 -20.68
CA LEU A 29 16.81 20.24 -22.07
C LEU A 29 15.60 19.66 -22.81
N ALA A 30 14.91 18.71 -22.17
CA ALA A 30 13.74 18.06 -22.77
C ALA A 30 12.58 19.04 -23.00
N LEU A 31 12.40 20.04 -22.12
CA LEU A 31 11.40 21.10 -22.31
C LEU A 31 11.81 22.07 -23.42
N LYS A 32 13.10 22.41 -23.54
CA LYS A 32 13.59 23.25 -24.66
C LYS A 32 13.26 22.61 -26.01
N GLN A 33 13.33 21.28 -26.09
CA GLN A 33 13.00 20.52 -27.30
C GLN A 33 11.50 20.29 -27.49
N ASN A 34 10.72 20.32 -26.40
CA ASN A 34 9.29 20.01 -26.40
C ASN A 34 8.53 21.04 -25.53
N PRO A 35 8.47 22.30 -25.97
CA PRO A 35 8.02 23.41 -25.13
C PRO A 35 6.55 23.32 -24.74
N ASP A 36 5.72 22.55 -25.42
CA ASP A 36 4.28 22.44 -25.10
C ASP A 36 3.92 21.12 -24.39
N SER A 37 4.90 20.26 -24.11
CA SER A 37 4.63 18.93 -23.54
C SER A 37 4.19 19.03 -22.08
N LEU A 38 2.91 18.82 -21.82
CA LEU A 38 2.37 18.65 -20.47
C LEU A 38 2.97 17.41 -19.80
N ILE A 39 3.07 16.29 -20.52
CA ILE A 39 3.57 15.02 -19.97
C ILE A 39 4.98 15.21 -19.37
N LEU A 40 5.88 15.86 -20.09
CA LEU A 40 7.23 16.13 -19.58
C LEU A 40 7.21 16.99 -18.32
N ARG A 41 6.37 18.03 -18.29
CA ARG A 41 6.25 18.90 -17.11
C ARG A 41 5.68 18.18 -15.90
N ARG A 42 4.72 17.27 -16.09
CA ARG A 42 4.19 16.42 -15.01
C ARG A 42 5.28 15.52 -14.45
N SER A 43 6.06 14.87 -15.32
CA SER A 43 7.20 14.05 -14.91
C SER A 43 8.27 14.86 -14.17
N MET A 44 8.60 16.06 -14.66
CA MET A 44 9.54 16.95 -13.98
C MET A 44 9.03 17.39 -12.61
N LEU A 45 7.77 17.81 -12.50
CA LEU A 45 7.16 18.13 -11.22
C LEU A 45 7.25 16.95 -10.23
N GLN A 46 6.95 15.74 -10.70
CA GLN A 46 7.05 14.51 -9.88
C GLN A 46 8.48 14.25 -9.37
N LEU A 47 9.53 14.64 -10.12
CA LEU A 47 10.91 14.50 -9.69
C LEU A 47 11.32 15.53 -8.62
N LEU A 48 10.56 16.62 -8.46
CA LEU A 48 10.79 17.66 -7.46
C LEU A 48 10.11 17.37 -6.12
N ARG A 49 9.53 16.18 -5.96
CA ARG A 49 8.89 15.75 -4.72
C ARG A 49 9.89 15.64 -3.58
N THR A 50 9.44 15.97 -2.38
CA THR A 50 10.24 15.95 -1.16
C THR A 50 10.85 14.58 -0.87
N GLU A 51 10.14 13.49 -1.16
CA GLU A 51 10.68 12.14 -0.94
C GLU A 51 11.92 11.84 -1.77
N TRP A 52 12.11 12.55 -2.89
CA TRP A 52 13.15 12.28 -3.88
C TRP A 52 14.28 13.33 -3.81
N GLY A 53 14.32 14.11 -2.72
CA GLY A 53 15.31 15.17 -2.49
C GLY A 53 14.91 16.54 -3.00
N GLY A 54 13.66 16.71 -3.47
CA GLY A 54 13.09 18.01 -3.81
C GLY A 54 12.47 18.74 -2.62
N SER A 55 11.61 19.73 -2.90
CA SER A 55 10.89 20.49 -1.88
C SER A 55 9.67 21.22 -2.45
N ASP A 56 8.75 21.63 -1.59
CA ASP A 56 7.60 22.47 -1.98
C ASP A 56 8.04 23.76 -2.67
N THR A 57 9.11 24.39 -2.19
CA THR A 57 9.68 25.58 -2.81
C THR A 57 10.15 25.31 -4.23
N MET A 58 10.85 24.19 -4.46
CA MET A 58 11.27 23.81 -5.81
C MET A 58 10.08 23.56 -6.74
N MET A 59 9.05 22.85 -6.26
CA MET A 59 7.84 22.59 -7.03
C MET A 59 7.08 23.88 -7.37
N LEU A 60 6.91 24.78 -6.40
CA LEU A 60 6.24 26.07 -6.60
C LEU A 60 7.02 26.97 -7.57
N THR A 61 8.34 27.04 -7.44
CA THR A 61 9.18 27.82 -8.36
C THR A 61 9.12 27.25 -9.77
N PHE A 62 9.12 25.93 -9.92
CA PHE A 62 8.88 25.28 -11.21
C PHE A 62 7.54 25.69 -11.80
N LEU A 63 6.43 25.56 -11.07
CA LEU A 63 5.10 25.93 -11.55
C LEU A 63 5.01 27.39 -11.99
N ARG A 64 5.55 28.31 -11.18
CA ARG A 64 5.57 29.75 -11.49
C ARG A 64 6.39 30.06 -12.75
N SER A 65 7.49 29.33 -12.97
CA SER A 65 8.30 29.50 -14.19
C SER A 65 7.56 29.10 -15.48
N LEU A 66 6.41 28.42 -15.37
CA LEU A 66 5.58 28.01 -16.49
C LEU A 66 4.45 28.98 -16.80
N ASP A 67 4.33 30.09 -16.06
CA ASP A 67 3.28 31.07 -16.31
C ASP A 67 3.39 31.69 -17.71
N GLY A 68 2.28 31.68 -18.45
CA GLY A 68 2.23 32.15 -19.83
C GLY A 68 2.73 31.16 -20.88
N LEU A 69 3.32 30.02 -20.47
CA LEU A 69 3.84 28.99 -21.39
C LEU A 69 2.85 27.84 -21.65
N LEU A 70 1.77 27.76 -20.88
CA LEU A 70 0.78 26.70 -20.96
C LEU A 70 -0.64 27.27 -21.06
N SER A 71 -1.53 26.47 -21.66
CA SER A 71 -2.96 26.70 -21.60
C SER A 71 -3.44 26.78 -20.14
N SER A 72 -4.55 27.50 -19.90
CA SER A 72 -5.14 27.60 -18.56
C SER A 72 -5.47 26.21 -17.99
N GLY A 73 -6.01 25.31 -18.81
CA GLY A 73 -6.33 23.94 -18.43
C GLY A 73 -5.11 23.11 -18.04
N ASP A 74 -4.01 23.21 -18.80
CA ASP A 74 -2.78 22.46 -18.48
C ASP A 74 -2.08 22.99 -17.24
N ARG A 75 -2.14 24.31 -17.03
CA ARG A 75 -1.65 24.95 -15.82
C ARG A 75 -2.45 24.46 -14.61
N GLN A 76 -3.78 24.46 -14.69
CA GLN A 76 -4.65 23.97 -13.63
C GLN A 76 -4.39 22.49 -13.30
N ARG A 77 -4.15 21.64 -14.30
CA ARG A 77 -3.75 20.24 -14.11
C ARG A 77 -2.43 20.08 -13.37
N LEU A 78 -1.42 20.91 -13.66
CA LEU A 78 -0.13 20.89 -12.96
C LEU A 78 -0.25 21.38 -11.51
N TRP A 79 -1.05 22.41 -11.26
CA TRP A 79 -1.35 22.86 -9.90
C TRP A 79 -2.07 21.77 -9.09
N ALA A 80 -3.08 21.12 -9.67
CA ALA A 80 -3.77 20.01 -9.02
C ALA A 80 -2.80 18.88 -8.64
N GLN A 81 -1.87 18.53 -9.53
CA GLN A 81 -0.85 17.51 -9.25
C GLN A 81 0.14 17.93 -8.18
N TYR A 82 0.54 19.20 -8.13
CA TYR A 82 1.36 19.71 -7.04
C TYR A 82 0.67 19.51 -5.69
N HIS A 83 -0.60 19.93 -5.58
CA HIS A 83 -1.36 19.73 -4.35
C HIS A 83 -1.51 18.24 -4.00
N SER A 84 -1.75 17.39 -4.99
CA SER A 84 -1.81 15.93 -4.83
C SER A 84 -0.49 15.34 -4.27
N GLN A 85 0.66 15.80 -4.77
CA GLN A 85 1.98 15.37 -4.31
C GLN A 85 2.30 15.87 -2.90
N VAL A 86 1.99 17.13 -2.57
CA VAL A 86 2.13 17.66 -1.21
C VAL A 86 1.24 16.90 -0.23
N SER A 87 0.01 16.58 -0.64
CA SER A 87 -0.91 15.77 0.16
C SER A 87 -0.34 14.38 0.47
N HIS A 88 0.21 13.71 -0.54
CA HIS A 88 0.84 12.40 -0.38
C HIS A 88 2.03 12.48 0.59
N HIS A 89 2.90 13.48 0.45
CA HIS A 89 4.03 13.68 1.34
C HIS A 89 3.59 13.90 2.79
N ALA A 90 2.64 14.82 2.98
CA ALA A 90 2.10 15.17 4.28
C ALA A 90 1.55 13.93 5.00
N LEU A 91 0.79 13.09 4.28
CA LEU A 91 0.17 11.89 4.86
C LEU A 91 1.17 10.78 5.19
N TYR A 92 2.04 10.43 4.24
CA TYR A 92 2.84 9.19 4.34
C TYR A 92 4.24 9.40 4.91
N PHE A 93 4.75 10.63 4.93
CA PHE A 93 6.12 10.94 5.32
C PHE A 93 6.24 11.97 6.45
N ALA A 94 5.33 12.95 6.52
CA ALA A 94 5.36 13.99 7.54
C ALA A 94 4.41 13.74 8.73
N ASP A 95 3.51 12.75 8.64
CA ASP A 95 2.46 12.48 9.64
C ASP A 95 1.55 13.70 9.91
N ASP A 96 1.31 14.51 8.88
CA ASP A 96 0.50 15.74 8.92
C ASP A 96 -0.84 15.53 8.18
N GLU A 97 -1.80 14.95 8.90
CA GLU A 97 -3.12 14.60 8.35
C GLU A 97 -3.96 15.81 7.93
N GLU A 98 -3.86 16.93 8.64
CA GLU A 98 -4.63 18.14 8.36
C GLU A 98 -4.17 18.77 7.04
N ARG A 99 -2.86 18.94 6.89
CA ARG A 99 -2.26 19.42 5.65
C ARG A 99 -2.50 18.47 4.48
N ALA A 100 -2.43 17.16 4.73
CA ALA A 100 -2.75 16.16 3.70
C ALA A 100 -4.17 16.31 3.17
N LEU A 101 -5.15 16.52 4.07
CA LEU A 101 -6.55 16.69 3.72
C LEU A 101 -6.81 18.02 3.00
N GLU A 102 -6.23 19.12 3.47
CA GLU A 102 -6.34 20.43 2.84
C GLU A 102 -5.86 20.39 1.39
N HIS A 103 -4.63 19.91 1.18
CA HIS A 103 -4.06 19.83 -0.17
C HIS A 103 -4.81 18.83 -1.06
N ALA A 104 -5.32 17.71 -0.53
CA ALA A 104 -6.12 16.79 -1.34
C ALA A 104 -7.44 17.40 -1.83
N ARG A 105 -8.08 18.22 -0.98
CA ARG A 105 -9.29 18.97 -1.38
C ARG A 105 -8.98 19.97 -2.48
N MET A 106 -7.92 20.78 -2.30
CA MET A 106 -7.48 21.73 -3.33
C MET A 106 -7.17 21.02 -4.66
N ALA A 107 -6.51 19.86 -4.61
CA ALA A 107 -6.20 19.07 -5.81
C ALA A 107 -7.49 18.63 -6.54
N ALA A 108 -8.44 18.07 -5.81
CA ALA A 108 -9.72 17.59 -6.36
C ALA A 108 -10.61 18.73 -6.90
N GLU A 109 -10.60 19.89 -6.25
CA GLU A 109 -11.29 21.11 -6.69
C GLU A 109 -10.67 21.66 -7.99
N LEU A 110 -9.34 21.64 -8.09
CA LEU A 110 -8.63 22.10 -9.29
C LEU A 110 -8.78 21.13 -10.45
N HIS A 111 -8.71 19.82 -10.23
CA HIS A 111 -8.86 18.84 -11.29
C HIS A 111 -9.52 17.55 -10.79
N PRO A 112 -10.67 17.14 -11.35
CA PRO A 112 -11.41 15.97 -10.87
C PRO A 112 -10.63 14.64 -10.88
N ALA A 113 -9.58 14.48 -11.71
CA ALA A 113 -8.75 13.27 -11.67
C ALA A 113 -8.05 13.08 -10.31
N GLU A 114 -7.76 14.19 -9.62
CA GLU A 114 -7.08 14.18 -8.32
C GLU A 114 -8.03 13.88 -7.14
N SER A 115 -9.34 13.71 -7.39
CA SER A 115 -10.30 13.17 -6.39
C SER A 115 -9.85 11.80 -5.85
N VAL A 116 -9.05 11.07 -6.62
CA VAL A 116 -8.34 9.85 -6.22
C VAL A 116 -7.50 10.08 -4.95
N GLN A 117 -6.73 11.15 -4.90
CA GLN A 117 -5.89 11.46 -3.75
C GLN A 117 -6.73 11.87 -2.54
N LEU A 118 -7.82 12.62 -2.75
CA LEU A 118 -8.78 12.94 -1.69
C LEU A 118 -9.39 11.67 -1.08
N LEU A 119 -9.83 10.72 -1.91
CA LEU A 119 -10.34 9.45 -1.42
C LEU A 119 -9.28 8.68 -0.60
N LYS A 120 -8.02 8.63 -1.08
CA LYS A 120 -6.92 7.98 -0.34
C LYS A 120 -6.73 8.58 1.05
N VAL A 121 -6.66 9.91 1.14
CA VAL A 121 -6.49 10.61 2.42
C VAL A 121 -7.66 10.32 3.35
N LEU A 122 -8.90 10.47 2.88
CA LEU A 122 -10.10 10.23 3.69
C LEU A 122 -10.23 8.79 4.21
N MET A 123 -9.59 7.82 3.54
CA MET A 123 -9.54 6.43 3.99
C MET A 123 -8.47 6.16 5.06
N VAL A 124 -7.47 7.02 5.20
CA VAL A 124 -6.33 6.82 6.11
C VAL A 124 -6.48 7.64 7.39
N ILE A 125 -6.86 8.91 7.27
CA ILE A 125 -6.84 9.86 8.39
C ILE A 125 -7.79 9.49 9.52
N ARG A 126 -7.54 10.07 10.70
CA ARG A 126 -8.40 9.89 11.87
C ARG A 126 -9.87 10.24 11.58
N PRO A 127 -10.84 9.47 12.12
CA PRO A 127 -12.29 9.71 11.89
C PRO A 127 -12.79 11.11 12.26
N ALA A 128 -12.12 11.80 13.19
CA ALA A 128 -12.48 13.17 13.58
C ALA A 128 -12.25 14.19 12.45
N LEU A 129 -11.28 13.94 11.56
CA LEU A 129 -10.92 14.83 10.45
C LEU A 129 -11.61 14.47 9.14
N SER A 130 -12.09 13.24 8.97
CA SER A 130 -12.63 12.76 7.70
C SER A 130 -13.93 13.43 7.27
N GLY A 131 -14.59 14.17 8.17
CA GLY A 131 -15.92 14.75 7.91
C GLY A 131 -17.02 13.68 7.81
N GLY A 132 -16.73 12.45 8.20
CA GLY A 132 -17.68 11.34 8.18
C GLY A 132 -17.86 10.70 6.80
N ARG A 133 -18.87 9.83 6.73
CA ARG A 133 -19.11 8.95 5.57
C ARG A 133 -19.62 9.69 4.34
N GLU A 134 -20.37 10.77 4.52
CA GLU A 134 -20.93 11.55 3.40
C GLU A 134 -19.83 12.17 2.54
N VAL A 135 -18.76 12.68 3.16
CA VAL A 135 -17.60 13.24 2.44
C VAL A 135 -16.85 12.15 1.68
N GLN A 136 -16.70 10.97 2.27
CA GLN A 136 -16.10 9.80 1.60
C GLN A 136 -16.94 9.36 0.40
N TRP A 137 -18.28 9.37 0.53
CA TRP A 137 -19.20 9.10 -0.58
C TRP A 137 -19.02 10.09 -1.72
N ALA A 138 -19.01 11.39 -1.41
CA ALA A 138 -18.86 12.43 -2.42
C ALA A 138 -17.52 12.30 -3.16
N ALA A 139 -16.42 12.04 -2.44
CA ALA A 139 -15.11 11.80 -3.05
C ALA A 139 -15.12 10.56 -3.95
N TYR A 140 -15.73 9.46 -3.50
CA TYR A 140 -15.84 8.24 -4.30
C TYR A 140 -16.70 8.43 -5.57
N GLU A 141 -17.83 9.13 -5.45
CA GLU A 141 -18.70 9.50 -6.57
C GLU A 141 -17.94 10.35 -7.60
N GLN A 142 -17.13 11.32 -7.15
CA GLN A 142 -16.28 12.12 -8.03
C GLN A 142 -15.24 11.27 -8.78
N VAL A 143 -14.60 10.31 -8.10
CA VAL A 143 -13.67 9.37 -8.74
C VAL A 143 -14.38 8.60 -9.84
N LEU A 144 -15.52 7.95 -9.54
CA LEU A 144 -16.25 7.19 -10.55
C LEU A 144 -16.68 8.07 -11.73
N HIS A 145 -17.26 9.23 -11.46
CA HIS A 145 -17.74 10.14 -12.49
C HIS A 145 -16.61 10.60 -13.42
N HIS A 146 -15.44 10.92 -12.87
CA HIS A 146 -14.29 11.34 -13.65
C HIS A 146 -13.84 10.24 -14.63
N PHE A 147 -13.59 9.02 -14.15
CA PHE A 147 -13.08 7.94 -15.00
C PHE A 147 -14.12 7.36 -15.96
N GLU A 148 -15.41 7.55 -15.70
CA GLU A 148 -16.48 7.27 -16.68
C GLU A 148 -16.46 8.25 -17.86
N LEU A 149 -16.20 9.54 -17.61
CA LEU A 149 -16.09 10.56 -18.65
C LEU A 149 -14.74 10.55 -19.36
N HIS A 150 -13.69 10.12 -18.66
CA HIS A 150 -12.32 10.14 -19.12
C HIS A 150 -11.68 8.76 -19.01
N PRO A 151 -12.19 7.74 -19.70
CA PRO A 151 -11.72 6.38 -19.54
C PRO A 151 -10.26 6.22 -19.99
N GLN A 152 -9.70 7.13 -20.78
CA GLN A 152 -8.26 7.20 -21.14
C GLN A 152 -7.32 7.49 -19.98
N ASP A 153 -7.84 8.07 -18.90
CA ASP A 153 -7.05 8.36 -17.70
C ASP A 153 -6.91 7.07 -16.86
N ARG A 154 -5.76 6.92 -16.17
CA ARG A 154 -5.44 5.71 -15.40
C ARG A 154 -5.72 5.88 -13.91
N LEU A 155 -6.25 4.84 -13.28
CA LEU A 155 -6.49 4.75 -11.84
C LEU A 155 -5.22 4.42 -11.05
N TYR A 156 -4.23 5.32 -11.05
CA TYR A 156 -2.95 5.05 -10.39
C TYR A 156 -3.05 4.82 -8.88
N HIS A 157 -2.66 3.62 -8.42
CA HIS A 157 -2.53 3.24 -7.02
C HIS A 157 -3.79 3.51 -6.17
N THR A 158 -4.97 3.38 -6.79
CA THR A 158 -6.26 3.69 -6.16
C THR A 158 -7.01 2.46 -5.68
N ASP A 159 -6.52 1.29 -6.10
CA ASP A 159 -7.06 -0.04 -5.81
C ASP A 159 -7.38 -0.22 -4.32
N TRP A 160 -6.43 0.09 -3.44
CA TRP A 160 -6.61 -0.06 -2.01
C TRP A 160 -7.70 0.85 -1.43
N ALA A 161 -7.73 2.12 -1.85
CA ALA A 161 -8.69 3.10 -1.31
C ALA A 161 -10.11 2.76 -1.76
N MET A 162 -10.29 2.39 -3.02
CA MET A 162 -11.59 1.97 -3.54
C MET A 162 -12.05 0.66 -2.91
N TYR A 163 -11.15 -0.31 -2.79
CA TYR A 163 -11.42 -1.56 -2.08
C TYR A 163 -11.85 -1.31 -0.63
N ARG A 164 -11.12 -0.49 0.12
CA ARG A 164 -11.44 -0.15 1.51
C ARG A 164 -12.80 0.53 1.63
N PHE A 165 -13.11 1.43 0.70
CA PHE A 165 -14.40 2.10 0.65
C PHE A 165 -15.56 1.10 0.46
N LEU A 166 -15.48 0.24 -0.57
CA LEU A 166 -16.53 -0.74 -0.88
C LEU A 166 -16.70 -1.81 0.21
N THR A 167 -15.61 -2.18 0.88
CA THR A 167 -15.65 -3.17 1.97
C THR A 167 -16.12 -2.61 3.31
N ALA A 168 -16.26 -1.29 3.45
CA ALA A 168 -16.85 -0.64 4.63
C ALA A 168 -18.39 -0.74 4.70
N GLY A 169 -19.01 -1.48 3.78
CA GLY A 169 -20.46 -1.73 3.72
C GLY A 169 -21.20 -0.95 2.62
N GLU A 170 -20.48 -0.22 1.76
CA GLU A 170 -21.04 0.67 0.74
C GLU A 170 -21.27 -0.04 -0.60
N HIS A 171 -22.12 -1.07 -0.58
CA HIS A 171 -22.35 -1.92 -1.75
C HIS A 171 -23.21 -1.26 -2.86
N SER A 172 -23.80 -0.10 -2.62
CA SER A 172 -24.57 0.65 -3.63
C SER A 172 -23.71 1.07 -4.83
N PHE A 173 -22.43 1.32 -4.60
CA PHE A 173 -21.46 1.71 -5.63
C PHE A 173 -20.86 0.53 -6.40
N LEU A 174 -21.06 -0.69 -5.91
CA LEU A 174 -20.39 -1.88 -6.43
C LEU A 174 -20.74 -2.14 -7.91
N PRO A 175 -22.00 -2.13 -8.38
CA PRO A 175 -22.31 -2.39 -9.79
C PRO A 175 -21.65 -1.39 -10.73
N ARG A 176 -21.59 -0.11 -10.34
CA ARG A 176 -20.98 0.96 -11.13
C ARG A 176 -19.46 0.82 -11.16
N THR A 177 -18.86 0.54 -10.01
CA THR A 177 -17.41 0.30 -9.89
C THR A 177 -16.97 -0.90 -10.74
N LEU A 178 -17.70 -2.01 -10.69
CA LEU A 178 -17.38 -3.21 -11.48
C LEU A 178 -17.43 -2.94 -12.99
N ARG A 179 -18.42 -2.18 -13.48
CA ARG A 179 -18.50 -1.80 -14.90
C ARG A 179 -17.36 -0.89 -15.35
N LEU A 180 -17.00 0.08 -14.52
CA LEU A 180 -15.87 0.95 -14.77
C LEU A 180 -14.57 0.12 -14.86
N LEU A 181 -14.33 -0.73 -13.86
CA LEU A 181 -13.13 -1.56 -13.81
C LEU A 181 -13.08 -2.60 -14.94
N ASP A 182 -14.20 -3.19 -15.36
CA ASP A 182 -14.22 -4.08 -16.54
C ASP A 182 -13.77 -3.33 -17.81
N THR A 183 -14.23 -2.07 -17.98
CA THR A 183 -13.83 -1.23 -19.10
C THR A 183 -12.34 -0.90 -19.07
N LEU A 184 -11.80 -0.59 -17.89
CA LEU A 184 -10.39 -0.24 -17.72
C LEU A 184 -9.47 -1.47 -17.81
N ALA A 185 -9.85 -2.58 -17.17
CA ALA A 185 -9.11 -3.85 -17.17
C ALA A 185 -8.93 -4.42 -18.58
N ARG A 186 -9.90 -4.24 -19.48
CA ARG A 186 -9.78 -4.65 -20.91
C ARG A 186 -8.65 -3.94 -21.66
N ARG A 187 -8.10 -2.86 -21.11
CA ARG A 187 -6.92 -2.16 -21.63
C ARG A 187 -5.60 -2.73 -21.14
N ARG A 188 -5.67 -3.83 -20.37
CA ARG A 188 -4.51 -4.54 -19.81
C ARG A 188 -3.69 -3.70 -18.83
N ASP A 189 -4.37 -2.87 -18.03
CA ASP A 189 -3.73 -2.30 -16.84
C ASP A 189 -3.85 -3.31 -15.68
N GLY A 190 -2.71 -3.77 -15.17
CA GLY A 190 -2.65 -4.80 -14.13
C GLY A 190 -3.33 -4.37 -12.83
N ASP A 191 -3.25 -3.09 -12.45
CA ASP A 191 -3.85 -2.59 -11.21
C ASP A 191 -5.39 -2.74 -11.25
N ASP A 192 -5.99 -2.39 -12.39
CA ASP A 192 -7.43 -2.48 -12.62
C ASP A 192 -7.92 -3.93 -12.68
N VAL A 193 -7.18 -4.80 -13.37
CA VAL A 193 -7.47 -6.25 -13.43
C VAL A 193 -7.47 -6.85 -12.03
N ARG A 194 -6.47 -6.51 -11.20
CA ARG A 194 -6.35 -7.04 -9.84
C ARG A 194 -7.45 -6.53 -8.93
N LEU A 195 -7.81 -5.24 -9.00
CA LEU A 195 -8.92 -4.69 -8.21
C LEU A 195 -10.25 -5.31 -8.63
N LEU A 196 -10.52 -5.40 -9.94
CA LEU A 196 -11.71 -6.05 -10.49
C LEU A 196 -11.80 -7.50 -10.00
N GLY A 197 -10.70 -8.24 -10.12
CA GLY A 197 -10.65 -9.63 -9.73
C GLY A 197 -10.91 -9.84 -8.23
N ARG A 198 -10.29 -8.99 -7.38
CA ARG A 198 -10.50 -9.04 -5.93
C ARG A 198 -11.94 -8.75 -5.54
N LEU A 199 -12.57 -7.74 -6.15
CA LEU A 199 -13.99 -7.43 -5.92
C LEU A 199 -14.90 -8.56 -6.42
N ALA A 200 -14.58 -9.18 -7.55
CA ALA A 200 -15.33 -10.31 -8.10
C ALA A 200 -15.29 -11.55 -7.21
N ILE A 201 -14.13 -11.88 -6.60
CA ILE A 201 -14.03 -12.96 -5.60
C ILE A 201 -14.92 -12.66 -4.40
N MET A 202 -14.81 -11.45 -3.84
CA MET A 202 -15.58 -11.05 -2.66
C MET A 202 -17.09 -11.06 -2.89
N HIS A 203 -17.52 -10.62 -4.07
CA HIS A 203 -18.92 -10.45 -4.42
C HIS A 203 -19.43 -11.54 -5.38
N LYS A 204 -18.82 -12.73 -5.37
CA LYS A 204 -19.18 -13.87 -6.24
C LYS A 204 -20.69 -14.20 -6.26
N ARG A 205 -21.39 -13.98 -5.14
CA ARG A 205 -22.84 -14.21 -5.00
C ARG A 205 -23.73 -13.13 -5.61
N SER A 206 -23.17 -11.96 -5.93
CA SER A 206 -23.94 -10.84 -6.49
C SER A 206 -24.31 -11.05 -7.96
N GLY A 207 -23.67 -11.98 -8.66
CA GLY A 207 -23.85 -12.17 -10.10
C GLY A 207 -23.36 -11.00 -10.96
N LEU A 208 -22.76 -9.98 -10.34
CA LEU A 208 -22.30 -8.75 -10.99
C LEU A 208 -20.90 -8.88 -11.59
N ALA A 209 -20.12 -9.87 -11.16
CA ALA A 209 -18.83 -10.18 -11.76
C ALA A 209 -19.07 -11.04 -13.01
N GLY A 210 -18.75 -10.49 -14.18
CA GLY A 210 -18.89 -11.19 -15.46
C GLY A 210 -18.08 -12.49 -15.51
N GLN A 211 -18.52 -13.42 -16.35
CA GLN A 211 -17.87 -14.72 -16.57
C GLN A 211 -16.42 -14.61 -17.10
N ASP A 212 -15.99 -13.41 -17.53
CA ASP A 212 -14.67 -13.16 -18.12
C ASP A 212 -13.60 -12.62 -17.15
N VAL A 213 -13.95 -12.25 -15.90
CA VAL A 213 -12.96 -11.61 -14.99
C VAL A 213 -11.80 -12.55 -14.67
N ARG A 214 -12.09 -13.84 -14.46
CA ARG A 214 -11.04 -14.84 -14.22
C ARG A 214 -10.07 -14.91 -15.41
N ALA A 215 -10.59 -14.90 -16.65
CA ALA A 215 -9.76 -14.95 -17.85
C ALA A 215 -8.85 -13.71 -17.99
N LEU A 216 -9.33 -12.52 -17.58
CA LEU A 216 -8.50 -11.31 -17.53
C LEU A 216 -7.36 -11.45 -16.51
N VAL A 217 -7.62 -12.05 -15.35
CA VAL A 217 -6.59 -12.29 -14.32
C VAL A 217 -5.59 -13.36 -14.77
N GLU A 218 -6.06 -14.43 -15.42
CA GLU A 218 -5.22 -15.47 -16.02
C GLU A 218 -4.28 -14.85 -17.06
N GLN A 219 -4.83 -14.04 -17.96
CA GLN A 219 -4.04 -13.34 -18.97
C GLN A 219 -3.01 -12.39 -18.36
N ALA A 220 -3.36 -11.62 -17.33
CA ALA A 220 -2.41 -10.72 -16.66
C ALA A 220 -1.26 -11.51 -16.00
N ALA A 221 -1.57 -12.65 -15.39
CA ALA A 221 -0.54 -13.53 -14.83
C ALA A 221 0.38 -14.11 -15.92
N ASP A 222 -0.16 -14.53 -17.06
CA ASP A 222 0.60 -15.01 -18.21
C ASP A 222 1.48 -13.92 -18.84
N GLU A 223 1.04 -12.66 -18.77
CA GLU A 223 1.80 -11.47 -19.20
C GLU A 223 2.87 -11.03 -18.17
N GLY A 224 2.96 -11.70 -17.02
CA GLY A 224 4.01 -11.49 -16.02
C GLY A 224 3.60 -10.70 -14.78
N ASP A 225 2.31 -10.44 -14.56
CA ASP A 225 1.82 -9.80 -13.33
C ASP A 225 1.83 -10.80 -12.16
N ALA A 226 2.85 -10.71 -11.32
CA ALA A 226 3.04 -11.54 -10.13
C ALA A 226 1.83 -11.47 -9.15
N LEU A 227 1.24 -10.30 -8.99
CA LEU A 227 0.10 -10.11 -8.08
C LEU A 227 -1.20 -10.66 -8.67
N ALA A 228 -1.33 -10.68 -10.00
CA ALA A 228 -2.42 -11.40 -10.67
C ALA A 228 -2.31 -12.91 -10.46
N ALA A 229 -1.10 -13.48 -10.53
CA ALA A 229 -0.89 -14.90 -10.22
C ALA A 229 -1.28 -15.25 -8.78
N LEU A 230 -0.94 -14.41 -7.79
CA LEU A 230 -1.42 -14.58 -6.42
C LEU A 230 -2.96 -14.51 -6.35
N LEU A 231 -3.59 -13.62 -7.11
CA LEU A 231 -5.05 -13.50 -7.16
C LEU A 231 -5.72 -14.73 -7.77
N LEU A 232 -5.09 -15.42 -8.72
CA LEU A 232 -5.58 -16.70 -9.24
C LEU A 232 -5.67 -17.77 -8.15
N VAL A 233 -4.68 -17.83 -7.25
CA VAL A 233 -4.73 -18.75 -6.09
C VAL A 233 -6.00 -18.50 -5.26
N GLU A 234 -6.35 -17.23 -5.03
CA GLU A 234 -7.58 -16.85 -4.31
C GLU A 234 -8.83 -17.26 -5.09
N TYR A 235 -8.84 -17.06 -6.41
CA TYR A 235 -9.93 -17.48 -7.29
C TYR A 235 -10.19 -18.99 -7.23
N HIS A 236 -9.15 -19.80 -7.36
CA HIS A 236 -9.27 -21.25 -7.33
C HIS A 236 -9.70 -21.77 -5.96
N ARG A 237 -9.30 -21.09 -4.87
CA ARG A 237 -9.78 -21.43 -3.52
C ARG A 237 -11.18 -20.91 -3.22
N ALA A 238 -11.73 -20.01 -4.03
CA ALA A 238 -13.07 -19.46 -3.84
C ALA A 238 -14.15 -20.45 -4.31
N ALA A 239 -15.09 -20.79 -3.42
CA ALA A 239 -16.09 -21.86 -3.58
C ALA A 239 -16.76 -21.96 -4.99
N PRO A 240 -16.79 -23.15 -5.64
CA PRO A 240 -16.16 -24.39 -5.20
C PRO A 240 -14.63 -24.30 -5.30
N ALA A 241 -13.94 -24.79 -4.26
CA ALA A 241 -12.48 -24.76 -4.23
C ALA A 241 -11.92 -25.84 -5.17
N ASP A 242 -10.98 -25.43 -6.02
CA ASP A 242 -10.16 -26.29 -6.87
C ASP A 242 -8.71 -26.21 -6.39
N GLU A 243 -8.33 -27.18 -5.57
CA GLU A 243 -7.01 -27.22 -4.96
C GLU A 243 -5.91 -27.59 -5.96
N VAL A 244 -6.23 -28.27 -7.07
CA VAL A 244 -5.24 -28.61 -8.10
C VAL A 244 -4.86 -27.33 -8.85
N ALA A 245 -5.86 -26.59 -9.33
CA ALA A 245 -5.61 -25.32 -10.02
C ALA A 245 -5.00 -24.26 -9.09
N ALA A 246 -5.35 -24.25 -7.80
CA ALA A 246 -4.70 -23.38 -6.82
C ALA A 246 -3.21 -23.72 -6.62
N THR A 247 -2.83 -25.00 -6.67
CA THR A 247 -1.43 -25.44 -6.63
C THR A 247 -0.66 -24.97 -7.87
N GLU A 248 -1.25 -25.11 -9.05
CA GLU A 248 -0.63 -24.65 -10.31
C GLU A 248 -0.41 -23.13 -10.31
N ALA A 249 -1.42 -22.37 -9.88
CA ALA A 249 -1.32 -20.91 -9.73
C ALA A 249 -0.24 -20.50 -8.71
N LEU A 250 -0.07 -21.24 -7.61
CA LEU A 250 1.02 -21.00 -6.66
C LEU A 250 2.39 -21.19 -7.31
N LEU A 251 2.57 -22.25 -8.10
CA LEU A 251 3.83 -22.51 -8.81
C LEU A 251 4.10 -21.43 -9.88
N GLN A 252 3.07 -20.99 -10.60
CA GLN A 252 3.17 -19.84 -11.52
C GLN A 252 3.62 -18.58 -10.77
N GLY A 253 3.00 -18.26 -9.64
CA GLY A 253 3.36 -17.12 -8.80
C GLY A 253 4.82 -17.15 -8.35
N VAL A 254 5.34 -18.33 -7.97
CA VAL A 254 6.77 -18.46 -7.66
C VAL A 254 7.67 -18.18 -8.86
N ASN A 255 7.31 -18.68 -10.05
CA ASN A 255 8.08 -18.39 -11.26
C ASN A 255 8.13 -16.89 -11.58
N LEU A 256 7.08 -16.15 -11.20
CA LEU A 256 7.01 -14.69 -11.26
C LEU A 256 7.64 -13.98 -10.04
N ARG A 257 8.30 -14.74 -9.17
CA ARG A 257 8.98 -14.29 -7.94
C ARG A 257 8.05 -13.65 -6.89
N GLU A 258 6.76 -14.00 -6.90
CA GLU A 258 5.80 -13.54 -5.90
C GLU A 258 6.07 -14.21 -4.54
N GLU A 259 6.34 -13.39 -3.52
CA GLU A 259 6.82 -13.83 -2.23
C GLU A 259 5.78 -14.62 -1.43
N SER A 260 4.49 -14.27 -1.55
CA SER A 260 3.41 -14.90 -0.79
C SER A 260 3.15 -16.32 -1.29
N CYS A 261 3.23 -16.56 -2.59
CA CYS A 261 3.15 -17.87 -3.22
C CYS A 261 4.31 -18.75 -2.76
N ALA A 262 5.54 -18.24 -2.84
CA ALA A 262 6.73 -18.96 -2.41
C ALA A 262 6.68 -19.33 -0.93
N TRP A 263 6.23 -18.39 -0.09
CA TRP A 263 6.05 -18.63 1.34
C TRP A 263 4.98 -19.68 1.64
N GLN A 264 3.85 -19.66 0.92
CA GLN A 264 2.79 -20.64 1.08
C GLN A 264 3.25 -22.05 0.72
N ILE A 265 4.04 -22.21 -0.36
CA ILE A 265 4.64 -23.51 -0.71
C ILE A 265 5.60 -23.96 0.39
N TYR A 266 6.47 -23.07 0.88
CA TYR A 266 7.42 -23.39 1.96
C TYR A 266 6.72 -23.86 3.26
N GLN A 267 5.67 -23.14 3.68
CA GLN A 267 4.90 -23.50 4.88
C GLN A 267 4.09 -24.79 4.69
N GLY A 268 3.54 -24.99 3.49
CA GLY A 268 2.73 -26.14 3.12
C GLY A 268 3.52 -27.34 2.60
N TRP A 269 4.84 -27.38 2.80
CA TRP A 269 5.77 -28.28 2.10
C TRP A 269 5.32 -29.74 1.97
N SER A 270 4.76 -30.32 3.04
CA SER A 270 4.32 -31.71 3.05
C SER A 270 3.29 -32.07 1.97
N ARG A 271 2.56 -31.07 1.45
CA ARG A 271 1.62 -31.24 0.33
C ARG A 271 2.32 -31.30 -1.03
N PHE A 272 3.48 -30.66 -1.17
CA PHE A 272 4.18 -30.49 -2.45
C PHE A 272 5.25 -31.56 -2.69
N GLU A 273 5.88 -32.05 -1.62
CA GLU A 273 6.95 -33.06 -1.66
C GLU A 273 6.54 -34.32 -2.46
N GLY A 274 5.32 -34.83 -2.25
CA GLY A 274 4.86 -36.06 -2.91
C GLY A 274 4.26 -35.88 -4.30
N THR A 275 3.99 -34.64 -4.75
CA THR A 275 3.18 -34.38 -5.96
C THR A 275 3.99 -33.82 -7.13
N HIS A 276 5.16 -33.21 -6.87
CA HIS A 276 5.94 -32.49 -7.90
C HIS A 276 7.42 -32.90 -7.97
N ASP A 277 7.82 -34.03 -7.39
CA ASP A 277 9.22 -34.49 -7.34
C ASP A 277 10.19 -33.42 -6.77
N LEU A 278 9.72 -32.66 -5.77
CA LEU A 278 10.47 -31.56 -5.18
C LEU A 278 11.22 -32.04 -3.94
N GLY A 279 12.51 -31.69 -3.84
CA GLY A 279 13.38 -32.07 -2.75
C GLY A 279 13.61 -30.97 -1.71
N GLU A 280 14.39 -31.27 -0.67
CA GLU A 280 14.75 -30.31 0.39
C GLU A 280 15.44 -29.04 -0.16
N ARG A 281 16.17 -29.16 -1.28
CA ARG A 281 16.78 -28.03 -1.96
C ARG A 281 15.74 -27.07 -2.55
N ASP A 282 14.66 -27.59 -3.13
CA ASP A 282 13.57 -26.76 -3.66
C ASP A 282 12.83 -26.07 -2.53
N ARG A 283 12.65 -26.74 -1.40
CA ARG A 283 12.10 -26.11 -0.18
C ARG A 283 12.92 -24.90 0.25
N LEU A 284 14.24 -25.03 0.31
CA LEU A 284 15.13 -23.90 0.62
C LEU A 284 15.08 -22.82 -0.48
N HIS A 285 14.95 -23.21 -1.75
CA HIS A 285 14.77 -22.27 -2.85
C HIS A 285 13.50 -21.42 -2.68
N PHE A 286 12.34 -22.03 -2.38
CA PHE A 286 11.10 -21.29 -2.12
C PHE A 286 11.23 -20.35 -0.92
N LEU A 287 11.93 -20.78 0.14
CA LEU A 287 12.21 -19.91 1.29
C LEU A 287 13.06 -18.70 0.90
N LEU A 288 14.10 -18.90 0.07
CA LEU A 288 14.94 -17.82 -0.43
C LEU A 288 14.14 -16.83 -1.27
N VAL A 289 13.33 -17.33 -2.23
CA VAL A 289 12.48 -16.49 -3.08
C VAL A 289 11.54 -15.64 -2.22
N ALA A 290 10.90 -16.22 -1.21
CA ALA A 290 10.04 -15.47 -0.31
C ALA A 290 10.82 -14.39 0.48
N ALA A 291 11.97 -14.75 1.05
CA ALA A 291 12.78 -13.84 1.87
C ALA A 291 13.32 -12.65 1.06
N ASP A 292 13.84 -12.91 -0.14
CA ASP A 292 14.44 -11.88 -1.00
C ASP A 292 13.42 -10.87 -1.53
N ASN A 293 12.21 -11.34 -1.85
CA ASN A 293 11.19 -10.53 -2.50
C ASN A 293 10.30 -9.74 -1.54
N GLY A 294 10.37 -9.96 -0.22
CA GLY A 294 9.61 -9.09 0.70
C GLY A 294 9.17 -9.75 1.99
N GLN A 295 9.09 -11.08 2.05
CA GLN A 295 8.39 -11.73 3.13
C GLN A 295 9.21 -11.77 4.43
N ASN A 296 8.82 -10.96 5.41
CA ASN A 296 9.58 -10.79 6.65
C ASN A 296 9.66 -12.06 7.52
N ASP A 297 8.59 -12.86 7.56
CA ASP A 297 8.62 -14.15 8.26
C ASP A 297 9.60 -15.13 7.60
N ALA A 298 9.69 -15.10 6.25
CA ALA A 298 10.64 -15.91 5.50
C ALA A 298 12.09 -15.46 5.75
N ARG A 299 12.35 -14.15 5.85
CA ARG A 299 13.67 -13.61 6.21
C ARG A 299 14.13 -14.09 7.57
N VAL A 300 13.25 -14.06 8.57
CA VAL A 300 13.56 -14.53 9.93
C VAL A 300 13.81 -16.04 9.94
N GLU A 301 12.96 -16.83 9.29
CA GLU A 301 13.13 -18.29 9.19
C GLU A 301 14.44 -18.66 8.46
N LEU A 302 14.74 -18.02 7.33
CA LEU A 302 15.96 -18.26 6.58
C LEU A 302 17.20 -17.86 7.39
N ALA A 303 17.17 -16.69 8.03
CA ALA A 303 18.26 -16.27 8.91
C ALA A 303 18.50 -17.28 10.04
N ALA A 304 17.45 -17.85 10.63
CA ALA A 304 17.60 -18.86 11.67
C ALA A 304 18.20 -20.18 11.16
N LEU A 305 17.90 -20.59 9.92
CA LEU A 305 18.50 -21.77 9.30
C LEU A 305 19.98 -21.57 8.99
N LEU A 306 20.33 -20.41 8.42
CA LEU A 306 21.71 -20.03 8.10
C LEU A 306 22.55 -19.87 9.36
N TRP A 307 22.05 -19.09 10.33
CA TRP A 307 22.73 -18.85 11.61
C TRP A 307 22.90 -20.15 12.42
N GLY A 308 21.93 -21.06 12.32
CA GLY A 308 21.96 -22.36 12.97
C GLY A 308 22.84 -23.41 12.29
N GLY A 309 23.46 -23.12 11.13
CA GLY A 309 24.26 -24.09 10.37
C GLY A 309 23.44 -25.25 9.79
N ARG A 310 22.17 -24.97 9.45
CA ARG A 310 21.23 -25.92 8.82
C ARG A 310 21.07 -25.71 7.32
N ALA A 311 21.40 -24.51 6.87
CA ALA A 311 21.51 -24.16 5.48
C ALA A 311 22.80 -23.37 5.29
N GLU A 312 23.39 -23.47 4.11
CA GLU A 312 24.45 -22.59 3.65
C GLU A 312 24.02 -21.91 2.36
N LEU A 313 24.44 -20.66 2.19
CA LEU A 313 24.44 -19.99 0.90
C LEU A 313 25.79 -20.28 0.24
N GLY A 314 25.79 -21.11 -0.81
CA GLY A 314 27.02 -21.36 -1.56
C GLY A 314 27.44 -20.16 -2.40
N ALA A 315 28.69 -20.16 -2.86
CA ALA A 315 29.24 -19.09 -3.71
C ALA A 315 28.49 -18.88 -5.05
N ASP A 316 27.70 -19.86 -5.49
CA ASP A 316 26.79 -19.78 -6.63
C ASP A 316 25.41 -19.19 -6.29
N CYS A 317 25.26 -18.63 -5.09
CA CYS A 317 24.02 -18.11 -4.52
C CYS A 317 22.91 -19.16 -4.40
N VAL A 318 23.26 -20.46 -4.38
CA VAL A 318 22.27 -21.52 -4.17
C VAL A 318 22.30 -21.99 -2.72
N LEU A 319 21.12 -22.01 -2.09
CA LEU A 319 20.98 -22.60 -0.76
C LEU A 319 21.12 -24.12 -0.82
N ARG A 320 21.90 -24.65 0.12
CA ARG A 320 22.08 -26.09 0.32
C ARG A 320 21.79 -26.45 1.77
N PRO A 321 21.12 -27.59 2.03
CA PRO A 321 21.00 -28.10 3.37
C PRO A 321 22.38 -28.55 3.86
N ILE A 322 22.74 -28.15 5.07
CA ILE A 322 23.95 -28.62 5.75
C ILE A 322 23.62 -29.05 7.17
N ALA A 323 24.48 -29.85 7.77
CA ALA A 323 24.39 -30.25 9.17
C ALA A 323 25.74 -29.98 9.84
N GLY A 324 26.06 -28.71 10.05
CA GLY A 324 27.42 -28.33 10.45
C GLY A 324 27.52 -26.94 11.06
N LYS A 325 28.76 -26.45 11.20
CA LYS A 325 28.99 -25.06 11.58
C LYS A 325 28.54 -24.13 10.45
N PRO A 326 27.95 -22.97 10.76
CA PRO A 326 27.59 -21.98 9.75
C PRO A 326 28.85 -21.41 9.08
N LEU A 327 28.79 -21.19 7.78
CA LEU A 327 29.84 -20.46 7.04
C LEU A 327 29.74 -18.96 7.32
N GLN A 328 30.87 -18.25 7.20
CA GLN A 328 30.92 -16.79 7.42
C GLN A 328 29.94 -16.05 6.51
N GLU A 329 29.91 -16.38 5.22
CA GLU A 329 28.98 -15.81 4.23
C GLU A 329 27.50 -16.03 4.61
N SER A 330 27.20 -17.20 5.18
CA SER A 330 25.84 -17.53 5.65
C SER A 330 25.45 -16.73 6.90
N LEU A 331 26.39 -16.47 7.80
CA LEU A 331 26.19 -15.61 8.99
C LEU A 331 25.95 -14.15 8.59
N GLU A 332 26.75 -13.65 7.65
CA GLU A 332 26.60 -12.29 7.11
C GLU A 332 25.25 -12.11 6.42
N TYR A 333 24.85 -13.09 5.61
CA TYR A 333 23.54 -13.05 4.96
C TYR A 333 22.38 -13.18 5.96
N ALA A 334 22.51 -14.03 6.98
CA ALA A 334 21.52 -14.12 8.07
C ALA A 334 21.35 -12.78 8.80
N ARG A 335 22.46 -12.11 9.13
CA ARG A 335 22.46 -10.77 9.76
C ARG A 335 21.75 -9.76 8.84
N HIS A 336 22.10 -9.75 7.56
CA HIS A 336 21.47 -8.87 6.56
C HIS A 336 19.95 -9.04 6.49
N LEU A 337 19.46 -10.29 6.45
CA LEU A 337 18.03 -10.60 6.42
C LEU A 337 17.29 -10.09 7.67
N LEU A 338 17.88 -10.29 8.86
CA LEU A 338 17.31 -9.79 10.10
C LEU A 338 17.31 -8.26 10.16
N GLU A 339 18.36 -7.60 9.69
CA GLU A 339 18.43 -6.14 9.64
C GLU A 339 17.36 -5.56 8.72
N ARG A 340 17.14 -6.16 7.54
CA ARG A 340 16.04 -5.75 6.63
C ARG A 340 14.68 -5.93 7.28
N ALA A 341 14.41 -7.10 7.85
CA ALA A 341 13.14 -7.37 8.52
C ALA A 341 12.92 -6.43 9.72
N ALA A 342 13.97 -6.12 10.49
CA ALA A 342 13.91 -5.19 11.61
C ALA A 342 13.60 -3.74 11.17
N ARG A 343 14.19 -3.27 10.05
CA ARG A 343 13.88 -1.96 9.46
C ARG A 343 12.42 -1.87 9.03
N GLU A 344 11.87 -2.96 8.48
CA GLU A 344 10.45 -3.06 8.08
C GLU A 344 9.49 -3.34 9.25
N GLY A 345 9.96 -3.30 10.50
CA GLY A 345 9.09 -3.37 11.67
C GLY A 345 8.91 -4.76 12.28
N GLN A 346 9.58 -5.80 11.77
CA GLN A 346 9.46 -7.15 12.30
C GLN A 346 10.08 -7.26 13.71
N ALA A 347 9.21 -7.42 14.71
CA ALA A 347 9.60 -7.41 16.13
C ALA A 347 10.56 -8.57 16.50
N GLU A 348 10.34 -9.76 15.93
CA GLU A 348 11.21 -10.92 16.17
C GLU A 348 12.63 -10.67 15.66
N ALA A 349 12.78 -10.08 14.47
CA ALA A 349 14.09 -9.75 13.91
C ALA A 349 14.85 -8.74 14.79
N ARG A 350 14.15 -7.70 15.28
CA ARG A 350 14.72 -6.74 16.25
C ARG A 350 15.16 -7.42 17.55
N ALA A 351 14.34 -8.34 18.06
CA ALA A 351 14.65 -9.07 19.29
C ALA A 351 15.88 -9.98 19.11
N LEU A 352 15.97 -10.70 17.99
CA LEU A 352 17.11 -11.56 17.67
C LEU A 352 18.40 -10.74 17.54
N LEU A 353 18.37 -9.63 16.80
CA LEU A 353 19.54 -8.73 16.67
C LEU A 353 19.99 -8.15 18.00
N LYS A 354 19.06 -7.78 18.88
CA LYS A 354 19.39 -7.25 20.21
C LYS A 354 20.00 -8.30 21.14
N GLN A 355 19.63 -9.57 20.97
CA GLN A 355 20.14 -10.67 21.79
C GLN A 355 21.48 -11.22 21.26
N ALA A 356 21.69 -11.14 19.95
CA ALA A 356 22.92 -11.58 19.30
C ALA A 356 24.12 -10.72 19.75
N ARG A 357 25.26 -11.37 19.96
CA ARG A 357 26.56 -10.73 20.21
C ARG A 357 27.39 -10.78 18.93
N GLU A 358 28.38 -9.91 18.80
CA GLU A 358 29.25 -9.90 17.60
C GLU A 358 29.92 -11.25 17.33
N ARG A 359 30.34 -11.98 18.37
CA ARG A 359 30.87 -13.34 18.25
C ARG A 359 29.89 -14.38 17.66
N ASP A 360 28.59 -14.09 17.67
CA ASP A 360 27.59 -14.98 17.10
C ASP A 360 27.51 -14.83 15.57
N TRP A 361 28.16 -13.81 15.01
CA TRP A 361 28.26 -13.49 13.56
C TRP A 361 29.63 -13.82 12.95
N ASP A 362 30.50 -14.48 13.70
CA ASP A 362 31.84 -14.88 13.29
C ASP A 362 31.91 -16.41 13.28
N ALA A 363 32.26 -17.00 12.13
CA ALA A 363 32.28 -18.45 11.91
C ALA A 363 33.25 -19.20 12.84
N ASP A 364 34.31 -18.56 13.33
CA ASP A 364 35.28 -19.18 14.23
C ASP A 364 34.68 -19.36 15.64
N THR A 365 33.80 -18.43 16.05
CA THR A 365 33.19 -18.43 17.38
C THR A 365 31.72 -18.86 17.41
N ALA A 366 31.05 -18.87 16.26
CA ALA A 366 29.66 -19.25 16.12
C ALA A 366 29.48 -20.75 16.43
N ARG A 367 28.48 -21.04 17.25
CA ARG A 367 28.11 -22.40 17.61
C ARG A 367 26.86 -22.80 16.84
N VAL A 368 26.77 -24.08 16.50
CA VAL A 368 25.54 -24.69 15.98
C VAL A 368 24.43 -24.43 17.01
N GLN A 369 23.47 -23.57 16.63
CA GLN A 369 22.37 -23.25 17.52
C GLN A 369 21.26 -24.30 17.36
N ARG A 370 20.70 -24.73 18.49
CA ARG A 370 19.39 -25.40 18.46
C ARG A 370 18.40 -24.37 17.95
N ARG A 371 17.61 -24.76 16.94
CA ARG A 371 16.59 -23.90 16.32
C ARG A 371 15.86 -23.13 17.43
N PRO A 372 15.87 -21.78 17.43
CA PRO A 372 15.09 -21.04 18.41
C PRO A 372 13.64 -21.52 18.33
N ARG A 373 13.03 -21.74 19.49
CA ARG A 373 11.68 -22.32 19.63
C ARG A 373 10.56 -21.44 19.05
N SER A 374 10.87 -20.33 18.38
CA SER A 374 9.90 -19.34 17.93
C SER A 374 9.45 -19.48 16.48
N ALA A 375 10.04 -20.33 15.64
CA ALA A 375 9.72 -20.31 14.21
C ALA A 375 8.73 -21.41 13.77
N VAL A 376 7.50 -20.98 13.45
CA VAL A 376 6.57 -21.59 12.46
C VAL A 376 5.82 -22.89 12.83
N TRP A 377 5.37 -23.06 14.08
CA TRP A 377 4.26 -24.00 14.40
C TRP A 377 3.12 -23.38 15.21
N ARG A 378 2.87 -22.07 15.05
CA ARG A 378 1.47 -21.66 15.19
C ARG A 378 0.78 -22.25 13.96
N ARG A 379 -0.11 -23.24 14.17
CA ARG A 379 -1.14 -23.61 13.19
C ARG A 379 -1.86 -22.32 12.81
N ILE A 380 -1.41 -21.67 11.76
CA ILE A 380 -2.20 -20.66 11.08
C ILE A 380 -3.27 -21.52 10.42
N ARG A 381 -4.44 -21.61 11.05
CA ARG A 381 -5.66 -21.82 10.27
C ARG A 381 -5.59 -20.71 9.23
N PHE A 382 -5.52 -21.09 7.97
CA PHE A 382 -5.80 -20.18 6.87
C PHE A 382 -7.13 -19.50 7.24
N ALA A 383 -7.05 -18.30 7.80
CA ALA A 383 -8.07 -17.33 7.51
C ALA A 383 -7.85 -17.09 6.02
N PRO A 384 -8.88 -17.24 5.17
CA PRO A 384 -8.76 -16.81 3.78
C PRO A 384 -8.17 -15.40 3.80
N THR A 385 -7.36 -15.05 2.81
CA THR A 385 -6.80 -13.72 2.59
C THR A 385 -7.89 -12.66 2.31
N ALA A 386 -9.02 -12.70 3.01
CA ALA A 386 -9.64 -11.48 3.47
C ALA A 386 -8.70 -10.89 4.51
N VAL A 387 -7.94 -9.86 4.11
CA VAL A 387 -7.38 -8.80 4.97
C VAL A 387 -7.79 -9.00 6.43
N ALA A 388 -7.03 -9.81 7.17
CA ALA A 388 -7.22 -10.00 8.60
C ALA A 388 -6.51 -8.85 9.33
N PHE A 389 -6.81 -7.63 8.88
CA PHE A 389 -6.51 -6.39 9.56
C PHE A 389 -7.57 -6.23 10.66
N THR A 390 -7.14 -6.54 11.90
CA THR A 390 -7.71 -6.05 13.17
C THR A 390 -9.21 -6.21 13.46
N TRP A 391 -9.90 -7.25 12.99
CA TRP A 391 -11.28 -7.54 13.45
C TRP A 391 -11.38 -7.91 14.94
N ARG A 392 -10.32 -8.47 15.55
CA ARG A 392 -10.34 -8.88 16.97
C ARG A 392 -10.19 -7.71 17.96
N LEU A 393 -9.58 -6.60 17.55
CA LEU A 393 -9.43 -5.42 18.40
C LEU A 393 -10.73 -4.61 18.49
N VAL A 394 -11.47 -4.52 17.37
CA VAL A 394 -12.75 -3.81 17.28
C VAL A 394 -13.82 -4.46 18.18
N TRP A 395 -13.88 -5.79 18.23
CA TRP A 395 -14.81 -6.50 19.12
C TRP A 395 -14.43 -6.39 20.61
N ALA A 396 -13.14 -6.43 20.95
CA ALA A 396 -12.70 -6.31 22.34
C ALA A 396 -12.94 -4.91 22.91
N VAL A 397 -12.71 -3.86 22.11
CA VAL A 397 -12.98 -2.46 22.50
C VAL A 397 -14.49 -2.18 22.58
N SER A 398 -15.29 -2.75 21.66
CA SER A 398 -16.76 -2.57 21.68
C SER A 398 -17.44 -3.26 22.87
N PHE A 399 -16.91 -4.41 23.33
CA PHE A 399 -17.43 -5.06 24.54
C PHE A 399 -17.04 -4.32 25.83
N LEU A 400 -15.86 -3.72 25.88
CA LEU A 400 -15.41 -2.92 27.03
C LEU A 400 -16.17 -1.59 27.15
N THR A 401 -16.54 -0.95 26.03
CA THR A 401 -17.34 0.28 26.04
C THR A 401 -18.82 0.01 26.36
N LEU A 402 -19.42 -1.09 25.88
CA LEU A 402 -20.79 -1.47 26.25
C LEU A 402 -20.91 -1.99 27.71
N ALA A 403 -19.89 -2.69 28.22
CA ALA A 403 -19.87 -3.11 29.62
C ALA A 403 -19.66 -1.94 30.58
N GLY A 404 -18.85 -0.94 30.20
CA GLY A 404 -18.68 0.31 30.95
C GLY A 404 -19.96 1.14 31.00
N PHE A 405 -20.71 1.24 29.89
CA PHE A 405 -21.98 1.98 29.89
C PHE A 405 -23.08 1.30 30.70
N ARG A 406 -23.15 -0.04 30.73
CA ARG A 406 -24.13 -0.74 31.58
C ARG A 406 -23.78 -0.73 33.08
N ALA A 407 -22.50 -0.65 33.44
CA ALA A 407 -22.07 -0.52 34.83
C ALA A 407 -22.25 0.90 35.40
N CYS A 408 -22.22 1.93 34.56
CA CYS A 408 -22.41 3.33 34.99
C CYS A 408 -23.89 3.79 35.00
N THR A 409 -24.83 3.04 34.44
CA THR A 409 -26.26 3.38 34.48
C THR A 409 -27.05 2.70 35.61
N GLN A 410 -26.39 1.97 36.53
CA GLN A 410 -27.05 1.32 37.67
C GLN A 410 -26.64 1.83 39.06
N SER A 411 -25.82 2.87 39.18
CA SER A 411 -25.57 3.54 40.46
C SER A 411 -25.97 5.01 40.38
N SER A 412 -27.07 5.36 41.05
CA SER A 412 -27.39 6.65 41.71
C SER A 412 -28.87 6.98 41.59
N SER A 413 -29.69 6.25 42.35
CA SER A 413 -30.93 6.78 42.89
C SER A 413 -30.59 7.80 43.99
N SER A 414 -30.85 9.08 43.75
CA SER A 414 -31.33 10.00 44.79
C SER A 414 -31.82 11.29 44.16
N ILE A 415 -33.12 11.52 44.36
CA ILE A 415 -33.81 12.78 44.10
C ILE A 415 -33.38 13.79 45.18
N PRO A 416 -33.18 15.06 44.81
CA PRO A 416 -33.77 16.13 45.62
C PRO A 416 -34.55 17.14 44.78
N ARG A 417 -35.72 17.50 45.30
CA ARG A 417 -36.58 18.63 44.89
C ARG A 417 -36.10 19.91 45.58
N PHE A 418 -36.07 21.04 44.88
CA PHE A 418 -36.38 22.44 45.28
C PHE A 418 -36.32 23.27 43.97
N SER A 419 -37.38 23.90 43.43
CA SER A 419 -38.24 25.03 43.88
C SER A 419 -37.78 26.42 43.41
N VAL A 420 -38.41 26.88 42.32
CA VAL A 420 -39.02 28.21 42.04
C VAL A 420 -38.15 29.47 41.83
N SER A 421 -38.35 30.06 40.63
CA SER A 421 -38.28 31.48 40.16
C SER A 421 -36.95 32.24 40.29
N SER A 422 -36.50 33.14 39.41
CA SER A 422 -37.14 34.09 38.50
C SER A 422 -36.02 34.67 37.61
N PHE A 423 -36.21 34.91 36.31
CA PHE A 423 -36.06 36.24 35.66
C PHE A 423 -36.26 36.16 34.14
N ARG A 424 -36.91 37.22 33.64
CA ARG A 424 -37.45 37.44 32.29
C ARG A 424 -36.41 38.03 31.32
N GLN A 425 -36.70 37.77 30.03
CA GLN A 425 -36.66 38.66 28.85
C GLN A 425 -35.34 39.29 28.39
N ILE A 426 -35.02 39.06 27.10
CA ILE A 426 -35.03 40.01 25.96
C ILE A 426 -34.93 39.12 24.68
N GLU A 427 -36.01 38.89 23.92
CA GLU A 427 -36.45 39.59 22.67
C GLU A 427 -35.35 39.67 21.57
N SER A 428 -35.38 38.80 20.55
CA SER A 428 -36.00 38.93 19.20
C SER A 428 -35.12 39.69 18.16
N VAL A 429 -34.44 39.02 17.18
CA VAL A 429 -34.83 38.72 15.76
C VAL A 429 -34.46 39.86 14.76
N PRO A 430 -34.09 39.68 13.45
CA PRO A 430 -33.16 38.78 12.74
C PRO A 430 -32.41 39.52 11.55
N PRO A 431 -32.14 38.98 10.32
CA PRO A 431 -30.87 39.07 9.58
C PRO A 431 -30.80 40.10 8.42
N SER A 432 -29.61 40.33 7.84
CA SER A 432 -29.33 40.75 6.44
C SER A 432 -27.84 41.16 6.31
N VAL A 433 -27.10 41.24 5.20
CA VAL A 433 -27.17 40.88 3.76
C VAL A 433 -25.79 41.24 3.14
N THR A 434 -25.35 40.50 2.11
CA THR A 434 -24.46 40.83 0.97
C THR A 434 -22.94 41.10 1.06
N ALA A 435 -22.28 40.34 0.17
CA ALA A 435 -21.43 40.75 -0.97
C ALA A 435 -19.94 41.07 -0.78
N TRP A 436 -19.16 40.29 -1.53
CA TRP A 436 -17.77 40.48 -1.92
C TRP A 436 -17.66 41.52 -3.05
N PRO A 437 -16.58 42.33 -3.10
CA PRO A 437 -16.24 43.11 -4.28
C PRO A 437 -15.13 42.45 -5.10
N GLU A 438 -15.35 42.40 -6.42
CA GLU A 438 -14.31 42.30 -7.43
C GLU A 438 -13.53 43.63 -7.52
N GLN A 439 -12.20 43.55 -7.72
CA GLN A 439 -11.37 44.62 -8.27
C GLN A 439 -10.41 43.96 -9.27
N LYS A 440 -10.66 44.15 -10.58
CA LYS A 440 -10.09 45.14 -11.51
C LYS A 440 -8.72 44.75 -12.05
#